data_AF-A0A6B3N2V8-F1
#
_entry.id   AF-A0A6B3N2V8-F1
#
_cell.length_a   1.000
_cell.length_b   1.000
_cell.length_c   1.000
_cell.angle_alpha   90.00
_cell.angle_beta   90.00
_cell.angle_gamma   90.00
#
_symmetry.space_group_name_H-M   'P 1'
#
loop_
_entity.id
_entity.type
_entity.pdbx_description
1 polymer ?
#
loop_
_entity_poly.entity_id
_entity_poly.type
_entity_poly.pdbx_seq_one_letter_code
_entity_poly.pdbx_strand_id
1 'polypeptide(L)' 'INVNRNHIGSNMKKSPKDRKPVISVKRKGTNLYGNEVEILGPCKIVYQPDNPLDCGARLWIETFSDIHFIS' A
#
# COMPACT_ATOMS: atom_id res chain seq x y z
N ILE A 1 5.23 -0.75 -2.00
CA ILE A 1 4.01 -0.99 -1.19
C ILE A 1 3.66 0.32 -0.49
N ASN A 2 2.41 0.77 -0.60
CA ASN A 2 1.95 2.03 -0.03
C ASN A 2 0.65 1.84 0.75
N VAL A 3 0.54 2.52 1.89
CA VAL A 3 -0.66 2.55 2.73
C VAL A 3 -1.45 3.83 2.42
N ASN A 4 -2.67 3.67 1.94
CA ASN A 4 -3.52 4.78 1.50
C ASN A 4 -4.29 5.40 2.67
N ARG A 5 -3.73 6.46 3.26
CA ARG A 5 -4.37 7.25 4.33
C ARG A 5 -5.75 7.78 3.97
N ASN A 6 -5.98 8.16 2.70
CA ASN A 6 -7.28 8.68 2.27
C ASN A 6 -8.35 7.59 2.31
N HIS A 7 -8.01 6.36 1.91
CA HIS A 7 -8.92 5.22 2.05
C HIS A 7 -9.18 4.90 3.53
N ILE A 8 -8.16 4.92 4.39
CA ILE A 8 -8.34 4.72 5.84
C ILE A 8 -9.35 5.72 6.40
N GLY A 9 -9.14 7.02 6.17
CA GLY A 9 -10.04 8.07 6.66
C GLY A 9 -11.45 7.98 6.09
N SER A 10 -11.60 7.62 4.81
CA SER A 10 -12.90 7.44 4.17
C SER A 10 -13.65 6.20 4.70
N ASN A 11 -12.94 5.09 4.91
CA ASN A 11 -13.51 3.82 5.35
C ASN A 11 -14.11 3.88 6.75
N MET A 12 -13.61 4.76 7.62
CA MET A 12 -14.14 4.97 8.97
C MET A 12 -15.62 5.40 8.96
N LYS A 13 -16.08 6.05 7.90
CA LYS A 13 -17.46 6.56 7.75
C LYS A 13 -18.35 5.63 6.93
N LYS A 14 -17.84 4.45 6.54
CA LYS A 14 -18.49 3.55 5.59
C LYS A 14 -18.87 2.23 6.23
N SER A 15 -19.95 1.65 5.72
CA SER A 15 -20.33 0.29 6.04
C SER A 15 -19.25 -0.70 5.53
N PRO A 16 -19.08 -1.89 6.14
CA PRO A 16 -18.04 -2.83 5.76
C PRO A 16 -17.98 -3.15 4.26
N LYS A 17 -19.15 -3.28 3.61
CA LYS A 17 -19.27 -3.56 2.17
C LYS A 17 -18.78 -2.43 1.24
N ASP A 18 -18.71 -1.19 1.74
CA ASP A 18 -18.34 -0.01 0.92
C ASP A 18 -16.87 0.42 1.15
N ARG A 19 -16.15 -0.29 2.03
CA ARG A 19 -14.75 0.01 2.35
C ARG A 19 -13.85 -0.38 1.19
N LYS A 20 -12.88 0.49 0.90
CA LYS A 20 -11.87 0.26 -0.14
C LYS A 20 -10.61 -0.34 0.47
N PRO A 21 -9.84 -1.17 -0.28
CA PRO A 21 -8.57 -1.68 0.19
C PRO A 21 -7.59 -0.54 0.51
N VAL A 22 -6.86 -0.67 1.61
CA VAL A 22 -5.97 0.39 2.11
C VAL A 22 -4.51 0.17 1.73
N ILE A 23 -4.15 -1.04 1.31
CA ILE A 23 -2.79 -1.38 0.87
C ILE A 23 -2.76 -1.46 -0.64
N SER A 24 -1.72 -0.88 -1.23
CA SER A 24 -1.43 -1.00 -2.66
C SER A 24 0.01 -1.48 -2.88
N VAL A 25 0.17 -2.46 -3.77
CA VAL A 25 1.46 -3.00 -4.20
C VAL A 25 1.61 -2.70 -5.67
N LYS A 26 2.56 -1.82 -6.01
CA LYS A 26 2.92 -1.52 -7.39
C LYS A 26 3.93 -2.55 -7.88
N ARG A 27 3.64 -3.21 -9.00
CA ARG A 27 4.53 -4.19 -9.65
C ARG A 27 4.50 -3.98 -11.16
N LYS A 28 5.63 -3.58 -11.76
CA LYS A 28 5.86 -3.44 -13.21
C LYS A 28 4.58 -3.11 -14.02
N GLY A 29 4.05 -1.90 -13.86
CA GLY A 29 2.89 -1.40 -14.61
C GLY A 29 1.51 -1.81 -14.07
N THR A 30 1.45 -2.66 -13.04
CA THR A 30 0.20 -3.08 -12.39
C THR A 30 0.16 -2.65 -10.92
N ASN A 31 -1.06 -2.44 -10.41
CA ASN A 31 -1.32 -2.15 -9.02
C ASN A 31 -2.23 -3.23 -8.45
N LEU A 32 -1.75 -3.93 -7.44
CA LEU A 32 -2.53 -4.88 -6.64
C LEU A 32 -3.00 -4.18 -5.38
N TYR A 33 -4.20 -4.52 -4.92
CA TYR A 33 -4.82 -3.91 -3.75
C TYR A 33 -5.28 -4.97 -2.76
N GLY A 34 -5.14 -4.68 -1.47
CA GLY A 34 -5.58 -5.56 -0.39
C GLY A 34 -5.74 -4.82 0.93
N ASN A 35 -6.19 -5.54 1.96
CA ASN A 35 -6.25 -5.04 3.33
C ASN A 35 -5.13 -5.59 4.20
N GLU A 36 -4.51 -6.68 3.77
CA GLU A 36 -3.43 -7.34 4.47
C GLU A 36 -2.44 -7.92 3.45
N VAL A 37 -1.15 -7.85 3.78
CA VAL A 37 -0.07 -8.31 2.91
C VAL A 37 1.10 -8.79 3.75
N GLU A 38 1.67 -9.93 3.40
CA GLU A 38 2.92 -10.44 3.96
C GLU A 38 4.06 -10.23 2.98
N ILE A 39 5.19 -9.76 3.49
CA ILE A 39 6.45 -9.69 2.76
C ILE A 39 7.32 -10.83 3.25
N LEU A 40 7.64 -11.78 2.38
CA LEU A 40 8.30 -13.04 2.75
C LEU A 40 9.84 -12.90 2.85
N GLY A 41 10.33 -11.70 3.12
CA GLY A 41 11.75 -11.41 3.17
C GLY A 41 12.08 -9.95 3.47
N PRO A 42 13.34 -9.54 3.26
CA PRO A 42 13.79 -8.20 3.60
C PRO A 42 12.98 -7.10 2.90
N CYS A 43 12.78 -6.00 3.60
CA CYS A 43 12.18 -4.80 3.05
C CYS A 43 12.88 -3.55 3.56
N LYS A 44 12.66 -2.45 2.85
CA LYS A 44 13.13 -1.12 3.24
C LYS A 44 11.92 -0.20 3.39
N ILE A 45 11.88 0.56 4.47
CA ILE A 45 10.94 1.67 4.63
C ILE A 45 11.64 2.94 4.15
N VAL A 46 11.03 3.63 3.20
CA VAL A 46 11.59 4.83 2.56
C VAL A 46 10.69 6.02 2.86
N TYR A 47 11.26 7.05 3.47
CA TYR A 47 10.62 8.36 3.63
C TYR A 47 11.36 9.39 2.78
N GLN A 48 10.65 9.99 1.83
CA GLN A 48 11.19 10.99 0.90
C GLN A 48 10.14 12.09 0.66
N PRO A 49 10.14 13.14 1.49
CA PRO A 49 9.13 14.19 1.41
C PRO A 49 9.30 15.08 0.18
N ASP A 50 10.53 15.40 -0.21
CA ASP A 50 10.81 16.42 -1.25
C ASP A 50 10.79 15.86 -2.68
N ASN A 51 10.87 14.54 -2.81
CA ASN A 51 10.79 13.84 -4.08
C ASN A 51 9.90 12.58 -3.93
N PRO A 52 8.57 12.77 -3.85
CA PRO A 52 7.63 11.67 -3.68
C PRO A 52 7.53 10.80 -4.93
N LEU A 53 7.00 9.59 -4.78
CA LEU A 53 6.60 8.77 -5.93
C LEU A 53 5.50 9.47 -6.75
N ASP A 54 5.34 9.09 -8.02
CA ASP A 54 4.31 9.67 -8.93
C ASP A 54 2.87 9.62 -8.38
N CYS A 55 2.58 8.70 -7.45
CA CYS A 55 1.29 8.66 -6.76
C CYS A 55 1.16 9.62 -5.57
N GLY A 56 2.14 10.50 -5.36
CA GLY A 56 2.22 11.43 -4.23
C GLY A 56 2.65 10.80 -2.90
N ALA A 57 3.02 9.52 -2.88
CA ALA A 57 3.43 8.85 -1.66
C ALA A 57 4.82 9.36 -1.22
N ARG A 58 4.90 9.83 0.03
CA ARG A 58 6.14 10.30 0.67
C ARG A 58 6.77 9.26 1.60
N LEU A 59 5.99 8.26 2.01
CA LEU A 59 6.44 7.12 2.80
C LEU A 59 5.95 5.84 2.13
N TRP A 60 6.84 4.91 1.86
CA TRP A 60 6.48 3.62 1.26
C TRP A 60 7.45 2.53 1.70
N ILE A 61 7.08 1.28 1.39
CA ILE A 61 7.91 0.11 1.63
C ILE A 61 8.35 -0.46 0.28
N GLU A 62 9.64 -0.76 0.14
CA GLU A 62 10.23 -1.42 -1.03
C GLU A 62 10.77 -2.79 -0.66
N THR A 63 10.65 -3.73 -1.57
CA THR A 63 11.20 -5.08 -1.41
C THR A 63 11.41 -5.71 -2.79
N PHE A 64 12.38 -6.61 -2.88
CA PHE A 64 12.56 -7.53 -4.01
C PHE A 64 12.07 -8.94 -3.68
N SER A 65 11.63 -9.17 -2.44
CA SER A 65 11.11 -10.45 -1.98
C SER A 65 9.68 -10.68 -2.46
N ASP A 66 9.27 -11.94 -2.43
CA ASP A 66 7.89 -12.32 -2.74
C ASP A 66 6.91 -11.75 -1.73
N ILE A 67 5.68 -11.55 -2.22
CA ILE A 67 4.59 -10.92 -1.48
C ILE A 67 3.37 -11.83 -1.59
N HIS A 68 2.69 -12.03 -0.46
CA HIS A 68 1.45 -12.79 -0.38
C HIS A 68 0.33 -11.88 0.13
N PHE A 69 -0.79 -11.82 -0.61
CA PHE A 69 -2.00 -11.16 -0.13
C PHE A 69 -2.82 -12.13 0.70
N ILE A 70 -3.19 -11.71 1.92
CA ILE A 70 -4.10 -12.48 2.77
C ILE A 70 -5.54 -12.08 2.39
N SER A 71 -6.39 -13.09 2.17
CA SER A 71 -7.80 -12.95 1.80
C SER A 71 -8.70 -12.74 3.01
#